data_AF-A0A7S1B656-F1
#
_entry.id   AF-A0A7S1B656-F1
#
_cell.length_a   1.000
_cell.length_b   1.000
_cell.length_c   1.000
_cell.angle_alpha   90.00
_cell.angle_beta   90.00
_cell.angle_gamma   90.00
#
_symmetry.space_group_name_H-M   'P 1'
#
loop_
_entity.id
_entity.type
_entity.pdbx_description
1 polymer ?
#
loop_
_entity_poly.entity_id
_entity_poly.type
_entity_poly.pdbx_seq_one_letter_code
_entity_poly.pdbx_strand_id
1 'polypeptide(L)'
;GDLGVVCPGQCALEQSFVTVGEEGEVVVQCTVNLPAKGRTVLGRAAADILGRTLPDLVRSALLYGSLDAAARTALRYHVCCVQDQAIVRSQLDNRGLVAFVANGSVLPRASGDDDRPLEGEKVVKFQSPQAMEVEFHLPNLGQTIRGMGIEKGITLIVGGGFHGKSTLLEALQVGPYNKIPGDGREFVVSVETSVKIRAEDGRSVSSVNISPFINNLPFGQDTTCFTSKDASGSTSQACNIVELCELASQEQQMIEIVAPMTMKRRMLPFSSYVEIVQRSRYVTLWSVVYILSHFHTFFTGPGNGSNVLLYR
;
A
#
# COMPACT_ATOMS: atom_id res chain seq x y z
N GLY A 1 -3.19 -12.48 35.49
CA GLY A 1 -2.45 -13.05 34.35
C GLY A 1 -2.84 -12.25 33.15
N ASP A 2 -1.91 -12.01 32.25
CA ASP A 2 -2.16 -11.17 31.09
C ASP A 2 -2.82 -12.00 30.00
N LEU A 3 -3.97 -11.53 29.51
CA LEU A 3 -4.64 -12.03 28.32
C LEU A 3 -4.21 -11.13 27.16
N GLY A 4 -3.64 -11.71 26.11
CA GLY A 4 -3.21 -11.01 24.92
C GLY A 4 -3.91 -11.55 23.69
N VAL A 5 -4.39 -10.65 22.84
CA VAL A 5 -4.83 -10.93 21.46
C VAL A 5 -4.03 -10.02 20.55
N VAL A 6 -3.74 -10.49 19.34
CA VAL A 6 -3.07 -9.66 18.33
C VAL A 6 -4.00 -8.50 17.96
N CYS A 7 -3.51 -7.27 18.11
CA CYS A 7 -4.20 -6.08 17.60
C CYS A 7 -3.70 -5.81 16.18
N PRO A 8 -4.54 -5.92 15.15
CA PRO A 8 -4.15 -5.58 13.79
C PRO A 8 -3.89 -4.07 13.67
N GLY A 9 -3.07 -3.70 12.69
CA GLY A 9 -2.84 -2.31 12.34
C GLY A 9 -3.98 -1.72 11.49
N GLN A 10 -3.65 -0.72 10.69
CA GLN A 10 -4.61 0.01 9.87
C GLN A 10 -5.15 -0.78 8.66
N CYS A 11 -4.52 -1.89 8.29
CA CYS A 11 -4.93 -2.72 7.15
C CYS A 11 -5.82 -3.87 7.61
N ALA A 12 -6.95 -4.07 6.92
CA ALA A 12 -7.82 -5.22 7.08
C ALA A 12 -7.27 -6.39 6.23
N LEU A 13 -6.49 -7.25 6.86
CA LEU A 13 -5.86 -8.42 6.24
C LEU A 13 -6.50 -9.69 6.76
N GLU A 14 -6.52 -10.73 5.93
CA GLU A 14 -6.81 -12.08 6.39
C GLU A 14 -5.70 -12.53 7.35
N GLN A 15 -6.09 -13.01 8.53
CA GLN A 15 -5.16 -13.42 9.58
C GLN A 15 -5.65 -14.70 10.24
N SER A 16 -4.71 -15.55 10.66
CA SER A 16 -5.02 -16.81 11.35
C SER A 16 -5.46 -16.63 12.81
N PHE A 17 -5.29 -15.44 13.39
CA PHE A 17 -5.62 -15.18 14.79
C PHE A 17 -7.12 -15.08 15.05
N VAL A 18 -7.92 -14.75 14.03
CA VAL A 18 -9.38 -14.75 14.11
C VAL A 18 -9.92 -15.33 12.81
N THR A 19 -10.68 -16.42 12.91
CA THR A 19 -11.37 -17.03 11.76
C THR A 19 -12.86 -17.14 12.04
N VAL A 20 -13.66 -16.95 11.00
CA VAL A 20 -15.11 -17.18 11.03
C VAL A 20 -15.38 -18.33 10.08
N GLY A 21 -15.89 -19.44 10.59
CA GLY A 21 -16.21 -20.60 9.77
C GLY A 21 -17.60 -20.53 9.14
N GLU A 22 -17.92 -21.53 8.32
CA GLU A 22 -19.11 -21.52 7.45
C GLU A 22 -20.43 -21.58 8.23
N GLU A 23 -20.42 -22.18 9.43
CA GLU A 23 -21.60 -22.30 10.29
C GLU A 23 -21.73 -21.10 11.26
N GLY A 24 -20.83 -20.11 11.15
CA GLY A 24 -20.79 -18.92 12.00
C GLY A 24 -19.98 -19.09 13.28
N GLU A 25 -19.19 -20.16 13.39
CA GLU A 25 -18.23 -20.35 14.48
C GLU A 25 -17.11 -19.30 14.39
N VAL A 26 -16.81 -18.65 15.52
CA VAL A 26 -15.72 -17.67 15.61
C VAL A 26 -14.60 -18.28 16.44
N VAL A 27 -13.45 -18.49 15.81
CA VAL A 27 -12.24 -18.99 16.49
C VAL A 27 -11.30 -17.83 16.69
N VAL A 28 -10.88 -17.61 17.94
CA VAL A 28 -9.89 -16.58 18.29
C VAL A 28 -8.70 -17.23 18.96
N GLN A 29 -7.52 -16.98 18.42
CA GLN A 29 -6.26 -17.33 19.05
C GLN A 29 -5.87 -16.24 20.05
N CYS A 30 -5.61 -16.65 21.28
CA CYS A 30 -5.18 -15.75 22.34
C CYS A 30 -4.03 -16.36 23.14
N THR A 31 -3.26 -15.50 23.77
CA THR A 31 -2.20 -15.88 24.71
C THR A 31 -2.67 -15.62 26.12
N VAL A 32 -2.49 -16.61 27.00
CA VAL A 32 -2.80 -16.48 28.43
C VAL A 32 -1.53 -16.69 29.23
N ASN A 33 -1.03 -15.62 29.85
CA ASN A 33 0.09 -15.69 30.78
C ASN A 33 -0.40 -16.19 32.15
N LEU A 34 -0.23 -17.49 32.40
CA LEU A 34 -0.67 -18.12 33.63
C LEU A 34 0.10 -17.57 34.86
N PRO A 35 -0.61 -17.27 35.96
CA PRO A 35 -0.02 -16.60 37.10
C PRO A 35 0.90 -17.52 37.91
N ALA A 36 2.04 -16.99 38.34
CA ALA A 36 3.00 -17.66 39.20
C ALA A 36 3.59 -16.69 40.24
N LYS A 37 4.01 -17.24 41.39
CA LYS A 37 4.84 -16.54 42.38
C LYS A 37 6.24 -17.14 42.32
N GLY A 38 7.14 -16.49 41.59
CA GLY A 38 8.43 -17.08 41.23
C GLY A 38 8.22 -18.30 40.32
N ARG A 39 8.64 -19.48 40.78
CA ARG A 39 8.45 -20.76 40.06
C ARG A 39 7.24 -21.57 40.55
N THR A 40 6.44 -21.03 41.46
CA THR A 40 5.27 -21.71 42.03
C THR A 40 3.99 -21.25 41.33
N VAL A 41 3.24 -22.21 40.78
CA VAL A 41 1.97 -21.94 40.07
C VAL A 41 0.90 -21.42 41.04
N LEU A 42 0.22 -20.34 40.67
CA LEU A 42 -0.94 -19.80 41.42
C LEU A 42 -2.24 -20.41 40.89
N GLY A 43 -2.50 -21.67 41.24
CA GLY A 43 -3.60 -22.47 40.66
C GLY A 43 -5.00 -21.84 40.77
N ARG A 44 -5.34 -21.21 41.92
CA ARG A 44 -6.64 -20.54 42.08
C ARG A 44 -6.82 -19.36 41.11
N ALA A 45 -5.79 -18.53 40.98
CA ALA A 45 -5.82 -17.40 40.05
C ALA A 45 -5.85 -17.87 38.59
N ALA A 46 -5.16 -18.97 38.26
CA ALA A 46 -5.24 -19.59 36.94
C ALA A 46 -6.66 -20.10 36.64
N ALA A 47 -7.29 -20.76 37.62
CA ALA A 47 -8.67 -21.24 37.51
C ALA A 47 -9.67 -20.08 37.32
N ASP A 48 -9.48 -18.96 38.01
CA ASP A 48 -10.32 -17.77 37.81
C ASP A 48 -10.17 -17.18 36.40
N ILE A 49 -8.95 -17.09 35.88
CA ILE A 49 -8.69 -16.58 34.52
C ILE A 49 -9.35 -17.47 33.47
N LEU A 50 -9.11 -18.78 33.54
CA LEU A 50 -9.57 -19.74 32.52
C LEU A 50 -11.06 -20.08 32.66
N GLY A 51 -11.57 -20.16 33.89
CA GLY A 51 -12.93 -20.61 34.19
C GLY A 51 -13.97 -19.50 34.28
N ARG A 52 -13.55 -18.25 34.48
CA ARG A 52 -14.45 -17.10 34.63
C ARG A 52 -14.10 -15.97 33.66
N THR A 53 -12.92 -15.38 33.77
CA THR A 53 -12.56 -14.18 32.99
C THR A 53 -12.59 -14.43 31.49
N LEU A 54 -11.93 -15.48 31.00
CA LEU A 54 -11.89 -15.80 29.57
C LEU A 54 -13.28 -16.14 29.02
N PRO A 55 -14.10 -17.03 29.64
CA PRO A 55 -15.47 -17.25 29.22
C PRO A 55 -16.34 -15.99 29.20
N ASP A 56 -16.20 -15.09 30.18
CA ASP A 56 -16.96 -13.84 30.23
C ASP A 56 -16.56 -12.88 29.09
N LEU A 57 -15.26 -12.80 28.78
CA LEU A 57 -14.76 -12.05 27.62
C LEU A 57 -15.30 -12.61 26.29
N VAL A 58 -15.27 -13.93 26.12
CA VAL A 58 -15.85 -14.58 24.93
C VAL A 58 -17.33 -14.26 24.79
N ARG A 59 -18.11 -14.38 25.87
CA ARG A 59 -19.55 -14.10 25.85
C ARG A 59 -19.87 -12.65 25.53
N SER A 60 -19.08 -11.70 26.02
CA SER A 60 -19.32 -10.27 25.86
C SER A 60 -18.79 -9.69 24.54
N ALA A 61 -17.66 -10.20 24.03
CA ALA A 61 -16.97 -9.62 22.87
C ALA A 61 -17.20 -10.38 21.56
N LEU A 62 -17.34 -11.72 21.61
CA LEU A 62 -17.37 -12.54 20.38
C LEU A 62 -18.78 -12.97 19.96
N LEU A 63 -19.76 -12.91 20.87
CA LEU A 63 -21.14 -13.23 20.55
C LEU A 63 -21.86 -11.98 20.03
N TYR A 64 -22.28 -12.01 18.76
CA TYR A 64 -23.00 -10.89 18.12
C TYR A 64 -24.22 -10.43 18.93
N GLY A 65 -24.97 -11.37 19.53
CA GLY A 65 -26.14 -11.07 20.36
C GLY A 65 -25.81 -10.32 21.65
N SER A 66 -24.58 -10.37 22.12
CA SER A 66 -24.12 -9.67 23.33
C SER A 66 -23.64 -8.24 23.05
N LEU A 67 -23.33 -7.93 21.78
CA LEU A 67 -22.94 -6.58 21.38
C LEU A 67 -24.11 -5.63 21.53
N ASP A 68 -23.85 -4.41 22.01
CA ASP A 68 -24.85 -3.36 22.02
C ASP A 68 -25.15 -2.83 20.61
N ALA A 69 -26.16 -1.97 20.49
CA ALA A 69 -26.59 -1.44 19.19
C ALA A 69 -25.50 -0.63 18.48
N ALA A 70 -24.65 0.09 19.23
CA ALA A 70 -23.58 0.89 18.67
C ALA A 70 -22.47 0.01 18.10
N ALA A 71 -22.04 -1.01 18.86
CA ALA A 71 -21.05 -1.99 18.44
C ALA A 71 -21.52 -2.79 17.20
N ARG A 72 -22.79 -3.20 17.15
CA ARG A 72 -23.35 -3.86 15.95
C ARG A 72 -23.35 -2.95 14.73
N THR A 73 -23.68 -1.68 14.92
CA THR A 73 -23.66 -0.68 13.84
C THR A 73 -22.23 -0.45 13.34
N ALA A 74 -21.26 -0.32 14.25
CA ALA A 74 -19.85 -0.17 13.92
C ALA A 74 -19.30 -1.40 13.18
N LEU A 75 -19.65 -2.61 13.64
CA LEU A 75 -19.26 -3.87 12.98
C LEU A 75 -19.81 -3.94 11.55
N ARG A 76 -21.11 -3.63 11.37
CA ARG A 76 -21.72 -3.61 10.04
C ARG A 76 -21.03 -2.58 9.13
N TYR A 77 -20.79 -1.38 9.64
CA TYR A 77 -20.10 -0.33 8.88
C TYR A 77 -18.69 -0.74 8.48
N HIS A 78 -17.95 -1.39 9.38
CA HIS A 78 -16.62 -1.94 9.11
C HIS A 78 -16.65 -2.94 7.94
N VAL A 79 -17.55 -3.93 7.99
CA VAL A 79 -17.69 -4.93 6.94
C VAL A 79 -18.07 -4.29 5.61
N CYS A 80 -19.10 -3.42 5.61
CA CYS A 80 -19.53 -2.73 4.39
C CYS A 80 -18.42 -1.87 3.77
N CYS A 81 -17.65 -1.15 4.60
CA CYS A 81 -16.53 -0.33 4.16
C CYS A 81 -15.45 -1.18 3.48
N VAL A 82 -15.00 -2.26 4.12
CA VAL A 82 -13.96 -3.15 3.56
C VAL A 82 -14.43 -3.83 2.27
N GLN A 83 -15.69 -4.25 2.20
CA GLN A 83 -16.29 -4.82 0.99
C GLN A 83 -16.34 -3.81 -0.15
N ASP A 84 -16.78 -2.57 0.13
CA ASP A 84 -16.83 -1.51 -0.88
C ASP A 84 -15.44 -1.13 -1.40
N GLN A 85 -14.40 -1.16 -0.56
CA GLN A 85 -13.01 -0.95 -1.02
C GLN A 85 -12.57 -2.02 -2.03
N ALA A 86 -12.85 -3.29 -1.74
CA ALA A 86 -12.56 -4.39 -2.67
C ALA A 86 -13.37 -4.25 -3.98
N ILE A 87 -14.64 -3.86 -3.88
CA ILE A 87 -15.50 -3.61 -5.05
C ILE A 87 -14.94 -2.47 -5.92
N VAL A 88 -14.54 -1.34 -5.33
CA VAL A 88 -13.93 -0.23 -6.09
C VAL A 88 -12.64 -0.71 -6.76
N ARG A 89 -11.78 -1.44 -6.04
CA ARG A 89 -10.53 -1.98 -6.61
C ARG A 89 -10.79 -2.90 -7.81
N SER A 90 -11.74 -3.82 -7.70
CA SER A 90 -12.10 -4.76 -8.78
C SER A 90 -12.60 -4.07 -10.06
N GLN A 91 -13.08 -2.83 -9.95
CA GLN A 91 -13.59 -2.05 -11.08
C GLN A 91 -12.50 -1.21 -11.77
N LEU A 92 -11.30 -1.07 -11.21
CA LEU A 92 -10.24 -0.23 -11.76
C LEU A 92 -9.87 -0.66 -13.19
N ASP A 93 -9.59 -1.94 -13.38
CA ASP A 93 -9.08 -2.48 -14.65
C ASP A 93 -10.06 -2.26 -15.81
N ASN A 94 -11.34 -2.57 -15.58
CA ASN A 94 -12.45 -2.39 -16.54
C ASN A 94 -12.67 -0.92 -16.93
N ARG A 95 -12.23 0.02 -16.09
CA ARG A 95 -12.30 1.46 -16.35
C ARG A 95 -11.00 2.03 -16.91
N GLY A 96 -10.02 1.18 -17.22
CA GLY A 96 -8.70 1.61 -17.69
C GLY A 96 -7.88 2.33 -16.62
N LEU A 97 -8.24 2.16 -15.34
CA LEU A 97 -7.57 2.76 -14.20
C LEU A 97 -6.64 1.75 -13.53
N VAL A 98 -5.62 2.28 -12.86
CA VAL A 98 -4.66 1.53 -12.04
C VAL A 98 -4.74 1.93 -10.57
N ALA A 99 -5.24 3.14 -10.29
CA ALA A 99 -5.54 3.57 -8.94
C ALA A 99 -6.67 4.60 -8.89
N PHE A 100 -7.23 4.76 -7.69
CA PHE A 100 -8.23 5.76 -7.36
C PHE A 100 -7.94 6.37 -5.99
N VAL A 101 -8.03 7.70 -5.88
CA VAL A 101 -7.83 8.45 -4.63
C VAL A 101 -9.07 9.30 -4.36
N ALA A 102 -9.89 8.89 -3.39
CA ALA A 102 -11.12 9.60 -3.06
C ALA A 102 -10.87 11.04 -2.56
N ASN A 103 -11.72 11.97 -2.99
CA ASN A 103 -11.79 13.31 -2.41
C ASN A 103 -12.09 13.22 -0.92
N GLY A 104 -11.44 14.07 -0.13
CA GLY A 104 -11.57 14.07 1.32
C GLY A 104 -10.61 13.13 2.06
N SER A 105 -9.83 12.31 1.35
CA SER A 105 -8.86 11.38 1.96
C SER A 105 -7.80 12.10 2.77
N VAL A 106 -7.36 11.49 3.88
CA VAL A 106 -6.25 11.95 4.72
C VAL A 106 -5.05 11.04 4.47
N LEU A 107 -4.16 11.51 3.60
CA LEU A 107 -2.95 10.79 3.20
C LEU A 107 -1.81 10.85 4.22
N PRO A 108 -1.49 12.01 4.86
CA PRO A 108 -0.38 12.06 5.82
C PRO A 108 -0.67 11.26 7.08
N ARG A 109 0.38 10.65 7.64
CA ARG A 109 0.31 9.84 8.87
C ARG A 109 0.74 10.68 10.08
N ALA A 110 0.38 10.21 11.27
CA ALA A 110 0.64 10.91 12.53
C ALA A 110 2.14 11.15 12.75
N SER A 111 2.98 10.15 12.46
CA SER A 111 4.44 10.24 12.48
C SER A 111 5.07 9.17 11.58
N GLY A 112 6.40 9.11 11.50
CA GLY A 112 7.11 8.09 10.71
C GLY A 112 7.02 6.67 11.28
N ASP A 113 6.62 6.53 12.55
CA ASP A 113 6.47 5.28 13.30
C ASP A 113 5.02 4.99 13.72
N ASP A 114 4.08 5.90 13.43
CA ASP A 114 2.65 5.74 13.71
C ASP A 114 1.84 5.87 12.42
N ASP A 115 1.35 4.74 11.92
CA ASP A 115 0.58 4.68 10.68
C ASP A 115 -0.87 5.17 10.86
N ARG A 116 -1.29 5.76 11.99
CA ARG A 116 -2.61 6.42 12.09
C ARG A 116 -2.65 7.72 11.28
N PRO A 117 -3.85 8.20 10.86
CA PRO A 117 -3.93 9.44 10.08
C PRO A 117 -3.44 10.64 10.90
N LEU A 118 -2.84 11.61 10.22
CA LEU A 118 -2.53 12.90 10.85
C LEU A 118 -3.84 13.58 11.25
N GLU A 119 -3.92 14.04 12.49
CA GLU A 119 -5.07 14.75 13.03
C GLU A 119 -4.80 16.25 13.17
N GLY A 120 -5.87 17.06 13.19
CA GLY A 120 -5.83 18.50 13.47
C GLY A 120 -6.37 19.38 12.34
N GLU A 121 -6.62 20.65 12.68
CA GLU A 121 -7.28 21.61 11.77
C GLU A 121 -6.47 21.97 10.53
N LYS A 122 -5.14 21.75 10.57
CA LYS A 122 -4.22 22.09 9.47
C LYS A 122 -4.05 20.95 8.46
N VAL A 123 -4.71 19.81 8.67
CA VAL A 123 -4.60 18.66 7.76
C VAL A 123 -5.32 18.97 6.46
N VAL A 124 -4.56 19.01 5.38
CA VAL A 124 -5.10 19.21 4.04
C VAL A 124 -5.62 17.87 3.51
N LYS A 125 -6.94 17.77 3.37
CA LYS A 125 -7.59 16.62 2.73
C LYS A 125 -7.29 16.62 1.23
N PHE A 126 -7.15 15.43 0.66
CA PHE A 126 -6.93 15.26 -0.76
C PHE A 126 -8.14 15.77 -1.57
N GLN A 127 -7.87 16.45 -2.68
CA GLN A 127 -8.89 16.87 -3.64
C GLN A 127 -8.38 16.62 -5.06
N SER A 128 -9.18 15.93 -5.87
CA SER A 128 -8.86 15.60 -7.24
C SER A 128 -8.83 16.86 -8.12
N PRO A 129 -7.88 16.98 -9.06
CA PRO A 129 -8.03 17.85 -10.20
C PRO A 129 -9.25 17.45 -11.04
N GLN A 130 -9.98 18.43 -11.56
CA GLN A 130 -11.20 18.19 -12.35
C GLN A 130 -10.94 17.29 -13.58
N ALA A 131 -9.78 17.43 -14.21
CA ALA A 131 -9.40 16.67 -15.41
C ALA A 131 -9.19 15.17 -15.16
N MET A 132 -9.01 14.76 -13.90
CA MET A 132 -8.78 13.37 -13.50
C MET A 132 -9.90 12.84 -12.59
N GLU A 133 -10.95 13.63 -12.37
CA GLU A 133 -12.02 13.27 -11.45
C GLU A 133 -12.92 12.19 -12.07
N VAL A 134 -13.06 11.08 -11.35
CA VAL A 134 -13.95 9.97 -11.68
C VAL A 134 -14.84 9.64 -10.48
N GLU A 135 -15.89 8.86 -10.71
CA GLU A 135 -16.92 8.55 -9.73
C GLU A 135 -17.11 7.05 -9.55
N PHE A 136 -17.21 6.57 -8.30
CA PHE A 136 -17.49 5.17 -7.96
C PHE A 136 -18.69 5.07 -7.03
N HIS A 137 -19.58 4.13 -7.34
CA HIS A 137 -20.70 3.78 -6.47
C HIS A 137 -20.25 2.74 -5.43
N LEU A 138 -20.63 2.97 -4.18
CA LEU A 138 -20.37 2.12 -3.01
C LEU A 138 -21.68 1.40 -2.66
N PRO A 139 -21.91 0.18 -3.17
CA PRO A 139 -23.21 -0.48 -3.04
C PRO A 139 -23.58 -0.83 -1.59
N ASN A 140 -22.60 -1.16 -0.73
CA ASN A 140 -22.90 -1.55 0.65
C ASN A 140 -23.14 -0.35 1.56
N LEU A 141 -22.37 0.73 1.36
CA LEU A 141 -22.57 2.01 2.06
C LEU A 141 -23.68 2.88 1.44
N GLY A 142 -24.18 2.52 0.25
CA GLY A 142 -25.30 3.19 -0.40
C GLY A 142 -25.00 4.63 -0.84
N GLN A 143 -23.74 4.93 -1.12
CA GLN A 143 -23.31 6.28 -1.50
C GLN A 143 -22.40 6.25 -2.72
N THR A 144 -22.09 7.42 -3.25
CA THR A 144 -21.21 7.56 -4.40
C THR A 144 -20.08 8.52 -4.06
N ILE A 145 -18.85 8.14 -4.39
CA ILE A 145 -17.64 8.91 -4.09
C ILE A 145 -16.98 9.39 -5.37
N ARG A 146 -16.41 10.59 -5.30
CA ARG A 146 -15.60 11.19 -6.36
C ARG A 146 -14.15 11.28 -5.92
N GLY A 147 -13.25 11.24 -6.89
CA GLY A 147 -11.82 11.27 -6.60
C GLY A 147 -10.98 11.18 -7.86
N MET A 148 -9.67 11.19 -7.68
CA MET A 148 -8.71 11.14 -8.77
C MET A 148 -8.58 9.72 -9.28
N GLY A 149 -8.96 9.48 -10.53
CA GLY A 149 -8.66 8.25 -11.26
C GLY A 149 -7.30 8.36 -11.93
N ILE A 150 -6.43 7.37 -11.70
CA ILE A 150 -5.13 7.30 -12.38
C ILE A 150 -5.24 6.20 -13.43
N GLU A 151 -5.05 6.59 -14.69
CA GLU A 151 -5.16 5.71 -15.85
C GLU A 151 -3.91 4.83 -16.04
N LYS A 152 -4.08 3.72 -16.75
CA LYS A 152 -2.97 2.89 -17.25
C LYS A 152 -1.99 3.73 -18.08
N GLY A 153 -0.70 3.41 -17.95
CA GLY A 153 0.40 4.08 -18.65
C GLY A 153 1.48 4.62 -17.72
N ILE A 154 1.95 5.84 -17.98
CA ILE A 154 2.97 6.50 -17.18
C ILE A 154 2.36 7.74 -16.54
N THR A 155 2.43 7.83 -15.21
CA THR A 155 1.99 9.01 -14.46
C THR A 155 3.18 9.59 -13.70
N LEU A 156 3.50 10.86 -13.97
CA LEU A 156 4.58 11.59 -13.30
C LEU A 156 4.02 12.49 -12.22
N ILE A 157 4.47 12.30 -10.97
CA ILE A 157 4.13 13.16 -9.84
C ILE A 157 5.30 14.14 -9.61
N VAL A 158 5.12 15.41 -9.97
CA VAL A 158 6.16 16.44 -9.84
C VAL A 158 5.71 17.59 -8.93
N GLY A 159 6.65 18.39 -8.44
CA GLY A 159 6.39 19.48 -7.51
C GLY A 159 7.54 19.69 -6.52
N GLY A 160 7.51 20.80 -5.78
CA GLY A 160 8.58 21.19 -4.84
C GLY A 160 8.80 20.18 -3.70
N GLY A 161 9.97 20.25 -3.05
CA GLY A 161 10.23 19.48 -1.83
C GLY A 161 9.18 19.78 -0.74
N PHE A 162 8.77 18.78 0.03
CA PHE A 162 7.75 18.90 1.10
C PHE A 162 6.32 19.28 0.65
N HIS A 163 5.97 19.11 -0.63
CA HIS A 163 4.61 19.36 -1.16
C HIS A 163 3.71 18.10 -1.20
N GLY A 164 3.97 17.08 -0.38
CA GLY A 164 3.09 15.90 -0.28
C GLY A 164 3.22 14.82 -1.38
N LYS A 165 4.20 14.93 -2.29
CA LYS A 165 4.43 13.92 -3.35
C LYS A 165 4.68 12.51 -2.80
N SER A 166 5.61 12.39 -1.85
CA SER A 166 5.91 11.11 -1.20
C SER A 166 4.71 10.59 -0.44
N THR A 167 3.97 11.47 0.24
CA THR A 167 2.75 11.12 0.98
C THR A 167 1.68 10.52 0.07
N LEU A 168 1.46 11.09 -1.12
CA LEU A 168 0.55 10.52 -2.11
C LEU A 168 1.05 9.15 -2.60
N LEU A 169 2.35 9.04 -2.93
CA LEU A 169 2.96 7.80 -3.39
C LEU A 169 2.89 6.68 -2.32
N GLU A 170 3.11 7.03 -1.05
CA GLU A 170 3.05 6.11 0.09
C GLU A 170 1.63 5.62 0.35
N ALA A 171 0.62 6.49 0.19
CA ALA A 171 -0.77 6.07 0.28
C ALA A 171 -1.15 5.07 -0.82
N LEU A 172 -0.63 5.26 -2.03
CA LEU A 172 -0.89 4.40 -3.18
C LEU A 172 -0.10 3.09 -3.14
N GLN A 173 1.10 3.11 -2.56
CA GLN A 173 1.88 1.89 -2.29
C GLN A 173 1.07 0.88 -1.45
N VAL A 174 0.26 1.36 -0.51
CA VAL A 174 -0.57 0.50 0.35
C VAL A 174 -2.01 0.35 -0.18
N GLY A 175 -2.31 0.89 -1.37
CA GLY A 175 -3.60 0.79 -2.03
C GLY A 175 -4.10 -0.63 -2.40
N PRO A 176 -3.23 -1.66 -2.52
CA PRO A 176 -3.71 -3.04 -2.69
C PRO A 176 -4.45 -3.56 -1.45
N TYR A 177 -4.15 -3.01 -0.27
CA TYR A 177 -4.70 -3.51 0.99
C TYR A 177 -5.90 -2.68 1.43
N ASN A 178 -6.97 -3.34 1.84
CA ASN A 178 -8.10 -2.66 2.47
C ASN A 178 -7.67 -2.01 3.79
N LYS A 179 -8.28 -0.89 4.14
CA LYS A 179 -8.04 -0.15 5.38
C LYS A 179 -9.25 -0.21 6.30
N ILE A 180 -9.01 -0.11 7.60
CA ILE A 180 -10.08 0.03 8.58
C ILE A 180 -10.80 1.38 8.42
N PRO A 181 -12.09 1.48 8.77
CA PRO A 181 -12.76 2.77 8.80
C PRO A 181 -12.12 3.74 9.80
N GLY A 182 -11.96 4.99 9.40
CA GLY A 182 -11.25 6.03 10.13
C GLY A 182 -9.77 6.15 9.77
N ASP A 183 -9.22 5.30 8.89
CA ASP A 183 -7.82 5.39 8.47
C ASP A 183 -7.50 6.62 7.60
N GLY A 184 -8.51 7.16 6.92
CA GLY A 184 -8.37 8.26 5.96
C GLY A 184 -7.90 7.86 4.57
N ARG A 185 -7.47 6.60 4.37
CA ARG A 185 -7.06 6.04 3.06
C ARG A 185 -7.96 4.89 2.60
N GLU A 186 -9.16 4.74 3.18
CA GLU A 186 -10.11 3.65 2.88
C GLU A 186 -10.35 3.54 1.39
N PHE A 187 -10.66 4.66 0.74
CA PHE A 187 -10.91 4.71 -0.71
C PHE A 187 -9.72 5.27 -1.49
N VAL A 188 -8.50 4.98 -1.01
CA VAL A 188 -7.26 5.13 -1.76
C VAL A 188 -6.82 3.73 -2.17
N VAL A 189 -7.23 3.31 -3.35
CA VAL A 189 -7.05 1.95 -3.84
C VAL A 189 -6.17 1.93 -5.08
N SER A 190 -5.35 0.89 -5.21
CA SER A 190 -4.59 0.57 -6.42
C SER A 190 -4.82 -0.89 -6.79
N VAL A 191 -4.42 -1.29 -8.00
CA VAL A 191 -4.49 -2.68 -8.43
C VAL A 191 -3.72 -3.59 -7.46
N GLU A 192 -4.20 -4.82 -7.27
CA GLU A 192 -3.67 -5.76 -6.27
C GLU A 192 -2.20 -6.11 -6.47
N THR A 193 -1.76 -6.00 -7.73
CA THR A 193 -0.42 -6.26 -8.24
C THR A 193 0.51 -5.05 -8.19
N SER A 194 0.12 -3.95 -7.56
CA SER A 194 0.99 -2.78 -7.45
C SER A 194 2.18 -3.08 -6.53
N VAL A 195 3.40 -2.85 -7.02
CA VAL A 195 4.65 -3.10 -6.31
C VAL A 195 5.50 -1.85 -6.28
N LYS A 196 5.99 -1.50 -5.08
CA LYS A 196 6.98 -0.43 -4.96
C LYS A 196 8.37 -0.92 -5.32
N ILE A 197 9.02 -0.22 -6.24
CA ILE A 197 10.42 -0.43 -6.57
C ILE A 197 11.28 0.65 -5.92
N ARG A 198 12.38 0.23 -5.33
CA ARG A 198 13.45 1.09 -4.81
C ARG A 198 14.80 0.48 -5.12
N ALA A 199 15.85 1.29 -5.01
CA ALA A 199 17.21 0.78 -4.93
C ALA A 199 17.41 0.04 -3.60
N GLU A 200 18.04 -1.13 -3.67
CA GLU A 200 18.35 -2.02 -2.55
C GLU A 200 19.84 -2.34 -2.61
N ASP A 201 20.65 -1.38 -2.19
CA ASP A 201 22.11 -1.48 -2.23
C ASP A 201 22.59 -2.65 -1.37
N GLY A 202 23.43 -3.51 -1.93
CA GLY A 202 23.99 -4.69 -1.25
C GLY A 202 23.13 -5.96 -1.26
N ARG A 203 21.96 -5.97 -1.92
CA ARG A 203 21.19 -7.22 -2.02
C ARG A 203 21.90 -8.26 -2.90
N SER A 204 21.68 -9.54 -2.59
CA SER A 204 22.06 -10.62 -3.49
C SER A 204 21.08 -10.73 -4.66
N VAL A 205 21.59 -11.10 -5.83
CA VAL A 205 20.86 -11.36 -7.06
C VAL A 205 21.43 -12.62 -7.68
N SER A 206 20.58 -13.48 -8.24
CA SER A 206 21.01 -14.72 -8.89
C SER A 206 20.32 -14.89 -10.24
N SER A 207 21.12 -15.03 -11.30
CA SER A 207 20.68 -15.41 -12.65
C SER A 207 19.59 -14.50 -13.26
N VAL A 208 19.70 -13.18 -13.10
CA VAL A 208 18.73 -12.20 -13.64
C VAL A 208 19.25 -11.57 -14.94
N ASN A 209 18.41 -11.51 -15.97
CA ASN A 209 18.76 -10.85 -17.22
C ASN A 209 18.54 -9.33 -17.13
N ILE A 210 19.59 -8.60 -16.74
CA ILE A 210 19.59 -7.13 -16.65
C ILE A 210 20.06 -6.43 -17.94
N SER A 211 20.30 -7.18 -19.03
CA SER A 211 20.75 -6.60 -20.31
C SER A 211 19.84 -5.50 -20.86
N PRO A 212 18.50 -5.46 -20.62
CA PRO A 212 17.66 -4.34 -21.05
C PRO A 212 18.04 -2.99 -20.40
N PHE A 213 18.70 -3.03 -19.24
CA PHE A 213 19.09 -1.85 -18.48
C PHE A 213 20.59 -1.61 -18.52
N ILE A 214 21.39 -2.67 -18.39
CA ILE A 214 22.84 -2.59 -18.19
C ILE A 214 23.52 -3.49 -19.20
N ASN A 215 24.22 -2.88 -20.17
CA ASN A 215 24.91 -3.63 -21.23
C ASN A 215 26.36 -4.00 -20.89
N ASN A 216 27.08 -3.14 -20.16
CA ASN A 216 28.50 -3.31 -19.90
C ASN A 216 28.80 -3.19 -18.41
N LEU A 217 29.13 -4.32 -17.77
CA LEU A 217 29.61 -4.34 -16.40
C LEU A 217 31.15 -4.39 -16.35
N PRO A 218 31.75 -3.89 -15.25
CA PRO A 218 33.17 -4.09 -14.98
C PRO A 218 33.54 -5.57 -15.03
N PHE A 219 34.76 -5.87 -15.46
CA PHE A 219 35.29 -7.24 -15.57
C PHE A 219 34.54 -8.17 -16.52
N GLY A 220 33.70 -7.63 -17.41
CA GLY A 220 33.00 -8.42 -18.43
C GLY A 220 31.97 -9.39 -17.87
N GLN A 221 31.38 -9.07 -16.72
CA GLN A 221 30.32 -9.89 -16.14
C GLN A 221 29.13 -10.00 -17.11
N ASP A 222 28.55 -11.19 -17.19
CA ASP A 222 27.40 -11.48 -18.03
C ASP A 222 26.15 -10.77 -17.50
N THR A 223 25.57 -9.89 -18.31
CA THR A 223 24.35 -9.13 -18.00
C THR A 223 23.08 -9.90 -18.34
N THR A 224 23.18 -10.98 -19.13
CA THR A 224 22.05 -11.85 -19.49
C THR A 224 21.74 -12.88 -18.42
N CYS A 225 22.71 -13.18 -17.54
CA CYS A 225 22.58 -14.09 -16.41
C CYS A 225 23.32 -13.52 -15.18
N PHE A 226 22.98 -12.28 -14.81
CA PHE A 226 23.69 -11.55 -13.78
C PHE A 226 23.48 -12.18 -12.39
N THR A 227 24.59 -12.42 -11.69
CA THR A 227 24.63 -12.94 -10.33
C THR A 227 25.62 -12.14 -9.50
N SER A 228 25.20 -11.65 -8.34
CA SER A 228 26.06 -10.93 -7.39
C SER A 228 25.58 -11.15 -5.95
N LYS A 229 26.51 -11.15 -4.99
CA LYS A 229 26.18 -11.11 -3.56
C LYS A 229 26.10 -9.69 -2.99
N ASP A 230 26.46 -8.70 -3.80
CA ASP A 230 26.57 -7.29 -3.42
C ASP A 230 26.22 -6.41 -4.64
N ALA A 231 24.93 -6.33 -4.98
CA ALA A 231 24.47 -5.52 -6.11
C ALA A 231 24.42 -4.04 -5.75
N SER A 232 25.04 -3.18 -6.56
CA SER A 232 24.98 -1.73 -6.37
C SER A 232 23.56 -1.18 -6.58
N GLY A 233 23.24 -0.04 -5.97
CA GLY A 233 21.87 0.51 -5.96
C GLY A 233 21.16 0.65 -7.32
N SER A 234 21.86 1.00 -8.40
CA SER A 234 21.24 1.03 -9.75
C SER A 234 21.04 -0.35 -10.34
N THR A 235 21.96 -1.28 -10.07
CA THR A 235 21.88 -2.66 -10.54
C THR A 235 20.77 -3.40 -9.82
N SER A 236 20.67 -3.28 -8.49
CA SER A 236 19.58 -3.89 -7.72
C SER A 236 18.21 -3.36 -8.12
N GLN A 237 18.10 -2.07 -8.45
CA GLN A 237 16.86 -1.52 -8.99
C GLN A 237 16.51 -2.08 -10.37
N ALA A 238 17.49 -2.27 -11.26
CA ALA A 238 17.25 -2.91 -12.56
C ALA A 238 16.79 -4.37 -12.36
N CYS A 239 17.42 -5.12 -11.45
CA CYS A 239 16.99 -6.46 -11.09
C CYS A 239 15.54 -6.49 -10.59
N ASN A 240 15.16 -5.58 -9.69
CA ASN A 240 13.79 -5.48 -9.17
C ASN A 240 12.75 -5.35 -10.30
N ILE A 241 13.05 -4.57 -11.34
CA ILE A 241 12.12 -4.37 -12.47
C ILE A 241 12.05 -5.64 -13.33
N VAL A 242 13.19 -6.28 -13.62
CA VAL A 242 13.22 -7.52 -14.41
C VAL A 242 12.49 -8.65 -13.70
N GLU A 243 12.75 -8.84 -12.41
CA GLU A 243 12.09 -9.84 -11.55
C GLU A 243 10.56 -9.61 -11.55
N LEU A 244 10.11 -8.36 -11.47
CA LEU A 244 8.69 -8.03 -11.56
C LEU A 244 8.10 -8.27 -12.95
N CYS A 245 8.81 -7.91 -14.01
CA CYS A 245 8.36 -8.23 -15.37
C CYS A 245 8.21 -9.74 -15.60
N GLU A 246 9.11 -10.54 -15.01
CA GLU A 246 9.02 -12.00 -15.06
C GLU A 246 7.79 -12.52 -14.33
N LEU A 247 7.53 -12.05 -13.10
CA LEU A 247 6.32 -12.39 -12.33
C LEU A 247 5.03 -11.99 -13.09
N ALA A 248 4.98 -10.77 -13.63
CA ALA A 248 3.85 -10.27 -14.42
C ALA A 248 3.56 -11.18 -15.62
N SER A 249 4.62 -11.60 -16.34
CA SER A 249 4.48 -12.46 -17.52
C SER A 249 4.02 -13.87 -17.17
N GLN A 250 4.45 -14.42 -16.02
CA GLN A 250 4.04 -15.75 -15.56
C GLN A 250 2.58 -15.76 -15.11
N GLU A 251 2.14 -14.73 -14.41
CA GLU A 251 0.76 -14.63 -13.91
C GLU A 251 -0.21 -14.05 -14.96
N GLN A 252 0.30 -13.52 -16.07
CA GLN A 252 -0.47 -12.76 -17.07
C GLN A 252 -1.24 -11.58 -16.46
N GLN A 253 -0.66 -10.96 -15.43
CA GLN A 253 -1.28 -9.84 -14.72
C GLN A 253 -0.52 -8.55 -14.98
N MET A 254 -1.26 -7.44 -15.05
CA MET A 254 -0.67 -6.10 -15.06
C MET A 254 0.03 -5.88 -13.72
N ILE A 255 1.34 -5.64 -13.68
CA ILE A 255 2.06 -5.18 -12.48
C ILE A 255 2.28 -3.66 -12.58
N GLU A 256 1.86 -2.95 -11.55
CA GLU A 256 2.06 -1.51 -11.46
C GLU A 256 3.28 -1.20 -10.61
N ILE A 257 4.23 -0.46 -11.17
CA ILE A 257 5.46 -0.08 -10.49
C ILE A 257 5.31 1.30 -9.86
N VAL A 258 5.46 1.36 -8.54
CA VAL A 258 5.48 2.61 -7.77
C VAL A 258 6.92 2.94 -7.39
N ALA A 259 7.57 3.91 -8.05
CA ALA A 259 8.99 4.20 -7.84
C ALA A 259 9.26 5.68 -7.46
N PRO A 260 9.92 5.96 -6.32
CA PRO A 260 10.56 7.25 -6.12
C PRO A 260 11.85 7.30 -6.96
N MET A 261 11.79 7.85 -8.17
CA MET A 261 12.98 8.01 -9.01
C MET A 261 13.81 9.20 -8.54
N THR A 262 14.95 8.92 -7.91
CA THR A 262 15.98 9.95 -7.71
C THR A 262 16.92 9.91 -8.91
N MET A 263 16.69 10.75 -9.93
CA MET A 263 17.63 10.87 -11.05
C MET A 263 18.97 11.46 -10.59
N LYS A 264 19.91 10.62 -10.16
CA LYS A 264 21.32 10.99 -10.06
C LYS A 264 21.98 10.85 -11.44
N ARG A 265 22.97 11.70 -11.75
CA ARG A 265 23.74 11.79 -13.02
C ARG A 265 24.26 10.48 -13.66
N ARG A 266 24.17 9.34 -12.96
CA ARG A 266 24.59 8.00 -13.43
C ARG A 266 23.45 6.98 -13.51
N MET A 267 22.20 7.37 -13.23
CA MET A 267 21.05 6.52 -13.52
C MET A 267 20.74 6.56 -15.01
N LEU A 268 20.34 5.41 -15.55
CA LEU A 268 19.91 5.22 -16.92
C LEU A 268 18.91 6.31 -17.33
N PRO A 269 18.97 6.81 -18.58
CA PRO A 269 18.03 7.81 -19.05
C PRO A 269 16.60 7.24 -18.91
N PHE A 270 15.67 8.09 -18.47
CA PHE A 270 14.24 7.79 -18.36
C PHE A 270 13.69 7.04 -19.58
N SER A 271 14.24 7.31 -20.76
CA SER A 271 13.94 6.61 -22.01
C SER A 271 14.03 5.09 -21.91
N SER A 272 14.99 4.52 -21.16
CA SER A 272 15.15 3.06 -21.03
C SER A 272 14.01 2.44 -20.23
N TYR A 273 13.51 3.18 -19.23
CA TYR A 273 12.33 2.78 -18.45
C TYR A 273 11.06 2.89 -19.28
N VAL A 274 10.90 4.02 -19.99
CA VAL A 274 9.77 4.23 -20.91
C VAL A 274 9.73 3.15 -21.98
N GLU A 275 10.88 2.79 -22.55
CA GLU A 275 10.95 1.77 -23.61
C GLU A 275 10.56 0.38 -23.10
N ILE A 276 10.92 0.00 -21.88
CA ILE A 276 10.49 -1.27 -21.27
C ILE A 276 9.01 -1.26 -20.91
N VAL A 277 8.50 -0.16 -20.36
CA VAL A 277 7.07 0.02 -20.09
C VAL A 277 6.26 -0.01 -21.39
N GLN A 278 6.75 0.61 -22.46
CA GLN A 278 6.09 0.61 -23.78
C GLN A 278 6.16 -0.75 -24.48
N ARG A 279 7.23 -1.52 -24.26
CA ARG A 279 7.37 -2.88 -24.82
C ARG A 279 6.64 -3.95 -24.00
N SER A 280 6.39 -3.69 -22.71
CA SER A 280 5.62 -4.60 -21.86
C SER A 280 4.13 -4.27 -21.92
N ARG A 281 3.32 -5.24 -22.35
CA ARG A 281 1.84 -5.11 -22.28
C ARG A 281 1.31 -5.06 -20.85
N TYR A 282 2.15 -5.34 -19.85
CA TYR A 282 1.75 -5.67 -18.50
C TYR A 282 2.33 -4.74 -17.41
N VAL A 283 2.96 -3.62 -17.76
CA VAL A 283 3.61 -2.75 -16.76
C VAL A 283 3.12 -1.31 -16.88
N THR A 284 2.69 -0.73 -15.76
CA THR A 284 2.39 0.71 -15.61
C THR A 284 3.41 1.30 -14.64
N LEU A 285 3.98 2.47 -14.94
CA LEU A 285 5.06 3.07 -14.12
C LEU A 285 4.62 4.39 -13.51
N TRP A 286 4.88 4.52 -12.21
CA TRP A 286 4.77 5.76 -11.46
C TRP A 286 6.13 6.20 -11.03
N SER A 287 6.46 7.43 -11.38
CA SER A 287 7.72 8.03 -11.00
C SER A 287 7.50 9.37 -10.33
N VAL A 288 7.99 9.50 -9.09
CA VAL A 288 8.22 10.81 -8.48
C VAL A 288 9.54 11.33 -9.01
N VAL A 289 9.51 12.41 -9.78
CA VAL A 289 10.72 13.11 -10.23
C VAL A 289 11.01 14.27 -9.28
N TYR A 290 12.12 14.17 -8.54
CA TYR A 290 12.67 15.33 -7.84
C TYR A 290 13.42 16.20 -8.85
N ILE A 291 12.84 17.35 -9.21
CA ILE A 291 13.54 18.36 -9.99
C ILE A 291 14.63 18.98 -9.10
N LEU A 292 15.87 18.48 -9.20
CA LEU A 292 17.05 19.19 -8.72
C LEU A 292 17.23 20.43 -9.59
N SER A 293 17.63 21.54 -8.96
CA SER A 293 17.54 22.95 -9.37
C SER A 293 18.14 23.40 -10.72
N HIS A 294 18.40 22.51 -11.68
CA HIS A 294 19.02 22.81 -12.97
C HIS A 294 18.21 22.34 -14.20
N PHE A 295 16.99 21.84 -14.01
CA PHE A 295 16.04 21.50 -15.10
C PHE A 295 14.97 22.58 -15.33
N HIS A 296 15.26 23.82 -14.94
CA HIS A 296 14.32 24.94 -15.02
C HIS A 296 13.86 25.29 -16.45
N THR A 297 14.57 24.82 -17.48
CA THR A 297 14.36 25.25 -18.87
C THR A 297 13.38 24.41 -19.69
N PHE A 298 12.91 23.25 -19.20
CA PHE A 298 11.99 22.39 -19.98
C PHE A 298 10.51 22.48 -19.57
N PHE A 299 10.17 22.97 -18.37
CA PHE A 299 8.83 22.78 -17.80
C PHE A 299 8.17 24.03 -17.17
N THR A 300 8.66 25.25 -17.40
CA THR A 300 8.02 26.46 -16.83
C THR A 300 7.08 27.15 -17.83
N GLY A 301 5.77 26.98 -17.63
CA GLY A 301 4.78 28.00 -17.95
C GLY A 301 4.56 28.93 -16.74
N PRO A 302 4.07 30.17 -16.91
CA PRO A 302 3.98 31.15 -15.83
C PRO A 302 2.77 30.83 -14.94
N GLY A 303 3.02 30.35 -13.72
CA GLY A 303 1.97 30.13 -12.73
C GLY A 303 2.57 29.86 -11.36
N ASN A 304 2.65 30.90 -10.52
CA ASN A 304 2.94 30.77 -9.09
C ASN A 304 1.77 30.07 -8.41
N GLY A 305 1.88 28.76 -8.22
CA GLY A 305 0.94 27.96 -7.45
C GLY A 305 1.66 26.76 -6.83
N SER A 306 1.45 26.56 -5.54
CA SER A 306 2.01 25.53 -4.66
C SER A 306 1.53 24.11 -4.99
N ASN A 307 1.55 23.71 -6.26
CA ASN A 307 0.86 22.51 -6.72
C ASN A 307 1.83 21.37 -7.05
N VAL A 308 1.45 20.17 -6.63
CA VAL A 308 1.92 18.93 -7.26
C VAL A 308 1.35 18.93 -8.68
N LEU A 309 2.23 18.91 -9.68
CA LEU A 309 1.84 18.84 -11.09
C LEU A 309 1.92 17.37 -11.51
N LEU A 310 0.87 16.89 -12.17
CA LEU A 310 0.85 15.56 -12.76
C LEU A 310 1.08 15.70 -14.26
N TYR A 311 2.10 15.02 -14.78
CA TYR A 311 2.39 14.97 -16.22
C TYR A 311 2.17 13.56 -16.74
N ARG A 312 1.61 13.46 -17.95
CA ARG A 312 1.44 12.22 -18.70
C ARG A 312 2.32 12.27 -19.94
#